data_AF-A0A971SP00-F1
#
_entry.id   AF-A0A971SP00-F1
#
_cell.length_a   1.000
_cell.length_b   1.000
_cell.length_c   1.000
_cell.angle_alpha   90.00
_cell.angle_beta   90.00
_cell.angle_gamma   90.00
#
_symmetry.space_group_name_H-M   'P 1'
#
loop_
_entity.id
_entity.type
_entity.pdbx_description
1 polymer ?
#
loop_
_entity_poly.entity_id
_entity_poly.type
_entity_poly.pdbx_seq_one_letter_code
_entity_poly.pdbx_strand_id
1 'polypeptide(L)'
;MTVKEILVTGILDTKGEEIKFLADRVRAAGGNPTILELSVGHEVGWADISLSEVVARVGKKPEDIFALDRKGASDLVTEGAISLVNEMLAAEKVDGIIAYGGSMGASIATRIMQTLPIGFPKMMLTTMASGDVAPYVGTSDICMLYPIAEAGLNKVTRGILNNAAAAVVGMASAPVMEGIEEKPLIGCMMFGVTTPCVLRASSIMEKAGYDVIINHAVGSGGRSMEELIRDGYITGMLDITTHEIADEMLGGVLGAGPDRMTAAGDMGIPQVIAPGGLDLINFGPKNTVPERLLRETDQPGRGLYEHNPTVTCIGVSMDEIYRIGEHMAEKLNAAKGPSVLCVPMQGWGACDLATPDIELGWAGPGAGPVWVADEQNPKWSRRSVQYVKALKAKIDPSKDNLEVILVDKHMNDPSFAELLAELLLEMLSGKWTKGNRAGLPYVIPF
;
A
#
# COMPACT_ATOMS: atom_id res chain seq x y z
N MET A 1 -30.84 8.14 18.44
CA MET A 1 -29.74 7.50 17.70
C MET A 1 -30.12 6.05 17.51
N THR A 2 -29.94 5.52 16.30
CA THR A 2 -30.14 4.09 16.01
C THR A 2 -29.09 3.30 16.79
N VAL A 3 -29.50 2.20 17.42
CA VAL A 3 -28.56 1.30 18.12
C VAL A 3 -27.63 0.69 17.08
N LYS A 4 -26.34 0.60 17.41
CA LYS A 4 -25.29 0.11 16.49
C LYS A 4 -25.05 -1.37 16.65
N GLU A 5 -25.12 -2.12 15.55
CA GLU A 5 -24.90 -3.56 15.50
C GLU A 5 -23.40 -3.87 15.52
N ILE A 6 -22.90 -4.45 16.61
CA ILE A 6 -21.47 -4.73 16.79
C ILE A 6 -21.26 -6.24 16.76
N LEU A 7 -20.46 -6.71 15.81
CA LEU A 7 -20.03 -8.10 15.75
C LEU A 7 -18.90 -8.34 16.77
N VAL A 8 -19.15 -9.19 17.76
CA VAL A 8 -18.18 -9.56 18.80
C VAL A 8 -17.66 -10.96 18.50
N THR A 9 -16.38 -11.11 18.21
CA THR A 9 -15.85 -12.37 17.66
C THR A 9 -14.60 -12.87 18.38
N GLY A 10 -14.38 -14.19 18.36
CA GLY A 10 -13.22 -14.84 18.95
C GLY A 10 -13.29 -16.35 18.90
N ILE A 11 -12.22 -17.01 19.36
CA ILE A 11 -12.17 -18.46 19.50
C ILE A 11 -12.88 -18.82 20.81
N LEU A 12 -14.17 -19.14 20.74
CA LEU A 12 -15.05 -19.20 21.92
C LEU A 12 -14.79 -20.41 22.81
N ASP A 13 -14.29 -21.52 22.25
CA ASP A 13 -13.90 -22.71 23.00
C ASP A 13 -12.82 -22.46 24.07
N THR A 14 -12.07 -21.36 23.92
CA THR A 14 -10.96 -20.98 24.80
C THR A 14 -11.13 -19.60 25.42
N LYS A 15 -11.87 -18.69 24.77
CA LYS A 15 -12.08 -17.28 25.22
C LYS A 15 -13.55 -16.92 25.45
N GLY A 16 -14.41 -17.91 25.61
CA GLY A 16 -15.86 -17.72 25.68
C GLY A 16 -16.30 -16.76 26.78
N GLU A 17 -15.70 -16.82 27.97
CA GLU A 17 -16.07 -15.95 29.10
C GLU A 17 -15.65 -14.49 28.86
N GLU A 18 -14.48 -14.26 28.27
CA GLU A 18 -14.02 -12.92 27.90
C GLU A 18 -14.88 -12.32 26.79
N ILE A 19 -15.28 -13.12 25.80
CA ILE A 19 -16.16 -12.67 24.71
C ILE A 19 -17.57 -12.36 25.22
N LYS A 20 -18.14 -13.19 26.09
CA LYS A 20 -19.43 -12.87 26.75
C LYS A 20 -19.35 -11.56 27.53
N PHE A 21 -18.30 -11.38 28.33
CA PHE A 21 -18.09 -10.12 29.05
C PHE A 21 -17.95 -8.94 28.10
N LEU A 22 -17.20 -9.09 27.00
CA LEU A 22 -17.03 -8.05 26.00
C LEU A 22 -18.36 -7.67 25.34
N ALA A 23 -19.19 -8.65 24.97
CA ALA A 23 -20.54 -8.43 24.45
C ALA A 23 -21.43 -7.70 25.47
N ASP A 24 -21.40 -8.09 26.74
CA ASP A 24 -22.14 -7.39 27.80
C ASP A 24 -21.68 -5.93 27.96
N ARG A 25 -20.37 -5.67 27.81
CA ARG A 25 -19.85 -4.30 27.84
C ARG A 25 -20.22 -3.50 26.60
N VAL A 26 -20.28 -4.11 25.42
CA VAL A 26 -20.79 -3.47 24.19
C VAL A 26 -22.25 -3.06 24.39
N ARG A 27 -23.08 -3.95 24.94
CA ARG A 27 -24.48 -3.65 25.27
C ARG A 27 -24.59 -2.50 26.27
N ALA A 28 -23.76 -2.51 27.31
CA ALA A 28 -23.75 -1.44 28.31
C ALA A 28 -23.22 -0.09 27.77
N ALA A 29 -22.44 -0.10 26.69
CA ALA A 29 -21.99 1.11 26.00
C ALA A 29 -23.04 1.66 25.01
N GLY A 30 -24.15 0.96 24.81
CA GLY A 30 -25.26 1.38 23.93
C GLY A 30 -25.25 0.76 22.54
N GLY A 31 -24.39 -0.22 22.26
CA GLY A 31 -24.45 -1.04 21.05
C GLY A 31 -25.33 -2.29 21.22
N ASN A 32 -25.61 -2.98 20.13
CA ASN A 32 -26.25 -4.30 20.11
C ASN A 32 -25.21 -5.35 19.69
N PRO A 33 -24.75 -6.23 20.59
CA PRO A 33 -23.74 -7.23 20.24
C PRO A 33 -24.37 -8.44 19.54
N THR A 34 -23.73 -8.91 18.46
CA THR A 34 -23.94 -10.26 17.89
C THR A 34 -22.65 -11.06 18.04
N ILE A 35 -22.70 -12.23 18.68
CA ILE A 35 -21.51 -13.05 18.94
C ILE A 35 -21.26 -14.02 17.79
N LEU A 36 -20.10 -13.89 17.15
CA LEU A 36 -19.63 -14.77 16.07
C LEU A 36 -18.54 -15.73 16.57
N GLU A 37 -18.77 -17.02 16.38
CA GLU A 37 -17.81 -18.06 16.74
C GLU A 37 -16.71 -18.29 15.70
N LEU A 38 -15.45 -18.31 16.15
CA LEU A 38 -14.26 -18.65 15.35
C LEU A 38 -13.49 -19.84 15.96
N SER A 39 -14.17 -20.72 16.68
CA SER A 39 -13.54 -21.87 17.36
C SER A 39 -12.91 -22.84 16.38
N VAL A 40 -11.80 -23.46 16.79
CA VAL A 40 -11.08 -24.46 15.97
C VAL A 40 -10.93 -25.81 16.68
N GLY A 41 -11.30 -25.92 17.96
CA GLY A 41 -11.24 -27.16 18.73
C GLY A 41 -12.59 -27.85 18.91
N HIS A 42 -13.64 -27.10 19.25
CA HIS A 42 -15.02 -27.57 19.26
C HIS A 42 -16.01 -26.39 19.11
N GLU A 43 -17.25 -26.68 18.73
CA GLU A 43 -18.34 -25.69 18.71
C GLU A 43 -18.94 -25.54 20.12
N VAL A 44 -19.17 -24.30 20.56
CA VAL A 44 -19.63 -24.04 21.94
C VAL A 44 -21.15 -24.08 22.12
N GLY A 45 -21.92 -23.96 21.03
CA GLY A 45 -23.38 -24.13 21.02
C GLY A 45 -24.21 -23.00 21.67
N TRP A 46 -23.60 -21.88 22.03
CA TRP A 46 -24.29 -20.72 22.62
C TRP A 46 -24.05 -19.39 21.88
N ALA A 47 -23.22 -19.39 20.83
CA ALA A 47 -23.00 -18.21 20.00
C ALA A 47 -24.26 -17.85 19.19
N ASP A 48 -24.42 -16.56 18.86
CA ASP A 48 -25.53 -16.10 18.01
C ASP A 48 -25.31 -16.56 16.56
N ILE A 49 -24.06 -16.60 16.12
CA ILE A 49 -23.62 -17.19 14.86
C ILE A 49 -22.64 -18.31 15.18
N SER A 50 -23.08 -19.53 14.92
CA SER A 50 -22.37 -20.77 15.26
C SER A 50 -21.20 -21.06 14.32
N LEU A 51 -20.25 -21.89 14.78
CA LEU A 51 -19.17 -22.38 13.92
C LEU A 51 -19.73 -23.14 12.70
N SER A 52 -20.81 -23.91 12.89
CA SER A 52 -21.54 -24.62 11.84
C SER A 52 -22.00 -23.70 10.72
N GLU A 53 -22.55 -22.53 11.05
CA GLU A 53 -22.98 -21.53 10.06
C GLU A 53 -21.80 -20.93 9.30
N VAL A 54 -20.68 -20.67 9.99
CA VAL A 54 -19.45 -20.15 9.39
C VAL A 54 -18.89 -21.12 8.36
N VAL A 55 -18.69 -22.38 8.75
CA VAL A 55 -17.99 -23.38 7.90
C VAL A 55 -18.89 -23.92 6.79
N ALA A 56 -20.20 -23.78 6.92
CA ALA A 56 -21.14 -24.09 5.84
C ALA A 56 -20.89 -23.24 4.57
N ARG A 57 -20.32 -22.03 4.72
CA ARG A 57 -20.00 -21.14 3.57
C ARG A 57 -18.88 -21.66 2.69
N VAL A 58 -18.05 -22.54 3.23
CA VAL A 58 -16.98 -23.25 2.49
C VAL A 58 -17.34 -24.73 2.26
N GLY A 59 -18.62 -25.09 2.41
CA GLY A 59 -19.11 -26.45 2.17
C GLY A 59 -18.59 -27.48 3.17
N LYS A 60 -18.25 -27.06 4.40
CA LYS A 60 -17.72 -27.92 5.48
C LYS A 60 -18.70 -28.04 6.63
N LYS A 61 -18.40 -28.97 7.53
CA LYS A 61 -19.03 -29.12 8.85
C LYS A 61 -17.99 -28.95 9.95
N PRO A 62 -18.38 -28.67 11.20
CA PRO A 62 -17.43 -28.54 12.31
C PRO A 62 -16.48 -29.73 12.45
N GLU A 63 -16.96 -30.96 12.22
CA GLU A 63 -16.12 -32.16 12.31
C GLU A 63 -14.96 -32.17 11.30
N ASP A 64 -15.16 -31.56 10.12
CA ASP A 64 -14.11 -31.41 9.11
C ASP A 64 -13.01 -30.46 9.59
N ILE A 65 -13.37 -29.45 10.40
CA ILE A 65 -12.42 -28.49 10.96
C ILE A 65 -11.59 -29.15 12.07
N PHE A 66 -12.23 -29.89 12.97
CA PHE A 66 -11.56 -30.52 14.11
C PHE A 66 -10.63 -31.67 13.71
N ALA A 67 -10.82 -32.22 12.50
CA ALA A 67 -9.95 -33.24 11.93
C ALA A 67 -8.63 -32.69 11.36
N LEU A 68 -8.51 -31.36 11.19
CA LEU A 68 -7.34 -30.72 10.62
C LEU A 68 -6.31 -30.33 11.68
N ASP A 69 -5.11 -30.00 11.23
CA ASP A 69 -4.17 -29.26 12.06
C ASP A 69 -4.68 -27.83 12.29
N ARG A 70 -4.14 -27.15 13.32
CA ARG A 70 -4.61 -25.81 13.70
C ARG A 70 -4.54 -24.81 12.54
N LYS A 71 -3.54 -24.94 11.67
CA LYS A 71 -3.38 -24.06 10.51
C LYS A 71 -4.51 -24.28 9.51
N GLY A 72 -4.69 -25.51 9.03
CA GLY A 72 -5.75 -25.84 8.06
C GLY A 72 -7.15 -25.52 8.60
N ALA A 73 -7.39 -25.79 9.89
CA ALA A 73 -8.62 -25.41 10.56
C ALA A 73 -8.84 -23.88 10.53
N SER A 74 -7.81 -23.11 10.91
CA SER A 74 -7.89 -21.64 10.93
C SER A 74 -8.17 -21.04 9.56
N ASP A 75 -7.59 -21.60 8.48
CA ASP A 75 -7.78 -21.09 7.12
C ASP A 75 -9.23 -21.25 6.64
N LEU A 76 -9.81 -22.44 6.83
CA LEU A 76 -11.21 -22.70 6.44
C LEU A 76 -12.22 -21.90 7.27
N VAL A 77 -11.98 -21.77 8.57
CA VAL A 77 -12.81 -20.92 9.45
C VAL A 77 -12.73 -19.46 9.01
N THR A 78 -11.53 -18.98 8.68
CA THR A 78 -11.34 -17.60 8.20
C THR A 78 -12.09 -17.36 6.88
N GLU A 79 -11.96 -18.27 5.91
CA GLU A 79 -12.63 -18.14 4.61
C GLU A 79 -14.16 -18.13 4.75
N GLY A 80 -14.71 -19.04 5.56
CA GLY A 80 -16.15 -19.06 5.84
C GLY A 80 -16.63 -17.79 6.55
N ALA A 81 -15.84 -17.29 7.50
CA ALA A 81 -16.18 -16.09 8.25
C ALA A 81 -16.10 -14.82 7.39
N ILE A 82 -15.11 -14.70 6.49
CA ILE A 82 -15.03 -13.61 5.51
C ILE A 82 -16.30 -13.58 4.65
N SER A 83 -16.71 -14.73 4.09
CA SER A 83 -17.93 -14.82 3.29
C SER A 83 -19.16 -14.36 4.07
N LEU A 84 -19.32 -14.87 5.30
CA LEU A 84 -20.48 -14.55 6.14
C LEU A 84 -20.52 -13.07 6.55
N VAL A 85 -19.39 -12.53 7.00
CA VAL A 85 -19.32 -11.15 7.48
C VAL A 85 -19.52 -10.15 6.34
N ASN A 86 -18.99 -10.42 5.14
CA ASN A 86 -19.24 -9.58 3.97
C ASN A 86 -20.72 -9.59 3.55
N GLU A 87 -21.43 -10.72 3.71
CA GLU A 87 -22.88 -10.75 3.50
C GLU A 87 -23.66 -9.97 4.56
N MET A 88 -23.23 -10.03 5.81
CA MET A 88 -23.82 -9.20 6.87
C MET A 88 -23.60 -7.71 6.59
N LEU A 89 -22.41 -7.33 6.13
CA LEU A 89 -22.09 -5.96 5.73
C LEU A 89 -22.97 -5.49 4.58
N ALA A 90 -23.08 -6.30 3.51
CA ALA A 90 -23.93 -6.00 2.35
C ALA A 90 -25.42 -5.90 2.71
N ALA A 91 -25.85 -6.59 3.76
CA ALA A 91 -27.21 -6.53 4.29
C ALA A 91 -27.41 -5.45 5.37
N GLU A 92 -26.42 -4.58 5.61
CA GLU A 92 -26.42 -3.52 6.64
C GLU A 92 -26.73 -4.05 8.05
N LYS A 93 -26.26 -5.26 8.38
CA LYS A 93 -26.48 -5.92 9.68
C LYS A 93 -25.31 -5.81 10.65
N VAL A 94 -24.28 -5.04 10.30
CA VAL A 94 -23.10 -4.83 11.13
C VAL A 94 -22.57 -3.42 10.91
N ASP A 95 -22.42 -2.67 11.99
CA ASP A 95 -21.86 -1.31 12.04
C ASP A 95 -20.41 -1.28 12.56
N GLY A 96 -19.92 -2.40 13.12
CA GLY A 96 -18.55 -2.50 13.63
C GLY A 96 -18.19 -3.92 14.05
N ILE A 97 -16.90 -4.21 14.11
CA ILE A 97 -16.37 -5.51 14.56
C ILE A 97 -15.33 -5.34 15.66
N ILE A 98 -15.44 -6.16 16.70
CA ILE A 98 -14.48 -6.24 17.79
C ILE A 98 -14.11 -7.69 18.10
N ALA A 99 -12.82 -7.94 18.28
CA ALA A 99 -12.32 -9.29 18.54
C ALA A 99 -11.33 -9.34 19.71
N TYR A 100 -11.29 -10.46 20.43
CA TYR A 100 -10.29 -10.73 21.48
C TYR A 100 -9.63 -12.09 21.27
N GLY A 101 -8.30 -12.12 21.27
CA GLY A 101 -7.56 -13.38 21.19
C GLY A 101 -6.04 -13.23 21.17
N GLY A 102 -5.33 -14.33 21.43
CA GLY A 102 -3.89 -14.43 21.22
C GLY A 102 -3.53 -14.47 19.73
N SER A 103 -2.38 -15.03 19.37
CA SER A 103 -1.88 -15.04 17.98
C SER A 103 -2.85 -15.67 16.96
N MET A 104 -3.42 -16.83 17.29
CA MET A 104 -4.35 -17.55 16.39
C MET A 104 -5.66 -16.77 16.18
N GLY A 105 -6.26 -16.29 17.27
CA GLY A 105 -7.51 -15.52 17.19
C GLY A 105 -7.31 -14.19 16.47
N ALA A 106 -6.17 -13.53 16.69
CA ALA A 106 -5.80 -12.32 15.95
C ALA A 106 -5.64 -12.60 14.45
N SER A 107 -4.94 -13.67 14.09
CA SER A 107 -4.75 -14.06 12.68
C SER A 107 -6.07 -14.25 11.94
N ILE A 108 -7.02 -14.98 12.55
CA ILE A 108 -8.35 -15.22 11.94
C ILE A 108 -9.16 -13.91 11.89
N ALA A 109 -9.31 -13.23 13.02
CA ALA A 109 -10.17 -12.05 13.13
C ALA A 109 -9.68 -10.88 12.27
N THR A 110 -8.36 -10.66 12.20
CA THR A 110 -7.80 -9.54 11.43
C THR A 110 -7.88 -9.78 9.92
N ARG A 111 -7.77 -11.04 9.45
CA ARG A 111 -8.05 -11.37 8.04
C ARG A 111 -9.50 -11.08 7.66
N ILE A 112 -10.46 -11.26 8.57
CA ILE A 112 -11.85 -10.83 8.36
C ILE A 112 -11.92 -9.30 8.31
N MET A 113 -11.30 -8.62 9.28
CA MET A 113 -11.29 -7.16 9.33
C MET A 113 -10.66 -6.52 8.08
N GLN A 114 -9.61 -7.13 7.53
CA GLN A 114 -8.91 -6.65 6.33
C GLN A 114 -9.81 -6.65 5.08
N THR A 115 -10.91 -7.42 5.04
CA THR A 115 -11.85 -7.39 3.91
C THR A 115 -12.95 -6.35 4.06
N LEU A 116 -13.00 -5.65 5.19
CA LEU A 116 -14.01 -4.62 5.44
C LEU A 116 -13.53 -3.26 4.93
N PRO A 117 -14.43 -2.38 4.47
CA PRO A 117 -14.07 -1.09 3.90
C PRO A 117 -13.23 -0.22 4.84
N ILE A 118 -12.37 0.62 4.25
CA ILE A 118 -11.64 1.65 4.99
C ILE A 118 -12.63 2.60 5.67
N GLY A 119 -12.37 2.94 6.93
CA GLY A 119 -13.25 3.75 7.77
C GLY A 119 -14.30 2.93 8.52
N PHE A 120 -14.52 1.66 8.17
CA PHE A 120 -15.40 0.79 8.95
C PHE A 120 -14.83 0.53 10.35
N PRO A 121 -15.62 0.60 11.44
CA PRO A 121 -15.11 0.37 12.80
C PRO A 121 -14.55 -1.05 13.01
N LYS A 122 -13.22 -1.15 13.16
CA LYS A 122 -12.49 -2.42 13.33
C LYS A 122 -11.56 -2.36 14.54
N MET A 123 -11.79 -3.21 15.55
CA MET A 123 -10.96 -3.25 16.75
C MET A 123 -10.51 -4.67 17.12
N MET A 124 -9.19 -4.89 17.16
CA MET A 124 -8.58 -6.16 17.56
C MET A 124 -7.85 -6.02 18.89
N LEU A 125 -8.25 -6.82 19.88
CA LEU A 125 -7.56 -6.93 21.15
C LEU A 125 -6.68 -8.18 21.15
N THR A 126 -5.36 -8.01 21.14
CA THR A 126 -4.44 -9.15 21.09
C THR A 126 -3.16 -8.94 21.87
N THR A 127 -2.66 -10.02 22.48
CA THR A 127 -1.35 -10.06 23.12
C THR A 127 -0.20 -9.84 22.13
N MET A 128 -0.46 -9.92 20.82
CA MET A 128 0.50 -9.62 19.76
C MET A 128 0.63 -8.12 19.46
N ALA A 129 -0.22 -7.25 20.02
CA ALA A 129 -0.24 -5.82 19.69
C ALA A 129 0.99 -5.04 20.18
N SER A 130 1.73 -5.58 21.17
CA SER A 130 3.03 -5.05 21.62
C SER A 130 4.20 -5.73 20.89
N GLY A 131 4.09 -5.86 19.57
CA GLY A 131 5.06 -6.53 18.70
C GLY A 131 4.95 -6.06 17.25
N ASP A 132 5.40 -6.89 16.30
CA ASP A 132 5.17 -6.63 14.88
C ASP A 132 3.69 -6.88 14.55
N VAL A 133 2.99 -5.81 14.17
CA VAL A 133 1.57 -5.84 13.84
C VAL A 133 1.30 -5.80 12.33
N ALA A 134 2.34 -5.69 11.49
CA ALA A 134 2.17 -5.55 10.04
C ALA A 134 1.35 -6.69 9.41
N PRO A 135 1.52 -7.99 9.79
CA PRO A 135 0.70 -9.06 9.23
C PRO A 135 -0.78 -9.00 9.62
N TYR A 136 -1.11 -8.36 10.75
CA TYR A 136 -2.49 -8.26 11.25
C TYR A 136 -3.19 -7.03 10.69
N VAL A 137 -2.52 -5.89 10.64
CA VAL A 137 -3.13 -4.65 10.13
C VAL A 137 -3.12 -4.66 8.60
N GLY A 138 -2.03 -5.14 7.99
CA GLY A 138 -1.79 -5.05 6.56
C GLY A 138 -1.81 -3.60 6.12
N THR A 139 -2.76 -3.29 5.26
CA THR A 139 -3.04 -2.03 4.57
C THR A 139 -4.38 -1.42 4.99
N SER A 140 -5.09 -2.08 5.92
CA SER A 140 -6.38 -1.65 6.46
C SER A 140 -6.22 -0.75 7.70
N ASP A 141 -7.27 -0.04 8.08
CA ASP A 141 -7.33 0.82 9.26
C ASP A 141 -7.86 0.07 10.50
N ILE A 142 -7.16 -1.00 10.90
CA ILE A 142 -7.50 -1.80 12.09
C ILE A 142 -6.92 -1.17 13.35
N CYS A 143 -7.77 -0.91 14.35
CA CYS A 143 -7.32 -0.47 15.67
C CYS A 143 -6.84 -1.66 16.51
N MET A 144 -5.56 -1.69 16.85
CA MET A 144 -4.95 -2.73 17.69
C MET A 144 -4.87 -2.27 19.16
N LEU A 145 -5.39 -3.08 20.08
CA LEU A 145 -5.31 -2.82 21.52
C LEU A 145 -4.60 -3.98 22.25
N TYR A 146 -3.57 -3.67 23.04
CA TYR A 146 -2.87 -4.67 23.85
C TYR A 146 -3.64 -4.94 25.17
N PRO A 147 -4.15 -6.16 25.41
CA PRO A 147 -4.97 -6.49 26.57
C PRO A 147 -4.16 -6.75 27.85
N ILE A 148 -2.83 -6.69 27.77
CA ILE A 148 -1.84 -7.00 28.83
C ILE A 148 -1.81 -8.49 29.22
N ALA A 149 -2.96 -9.11 29.48
CA ALA A 149 -3.04 -10.51 29.86
C ALA A 149 -3.72 -11.37 28.78
N GLU A 150 -3.22 -12.59 28.63
CA GLU A 150 -3.68 -13.57 27.64
C GLU A 150 -5.05 -14.15 27.98
N ALA A 151 -5.38 -14.35 29.26
CA ALA A 151 -6.61 -15.02 29.65
C ALA A 151 -7.11 -14.56 31.02
N GLY A 152 -8.42 -14.74 31.21
CA GLY A 152 -9.14 -14.56 32.46
C GLY A 152 -9.69 -13.15 32.65
N LEU A 153 -10.89 -13.08 33.23
CA LEU A 153 -11.52 -11.84 33.69
C LEU A 153 -11.04 -11.49 35.10
N ASN A 154 -10.05 -10.60 35.17
CA ASN A 154 -9.48 -10.11 36.41
C ASN A 154 -9.64 -8.58 36.53
N LYS A 155 -9.14 -8.00 37.63
CA LYS A 155 -9.27 -6.55 37.89
C LYS A 155 -8.70 -5.68 36.74
N VAL A 156 -7.67 -6.17 36.05
CA VAL A 156 -7.01 -5.46 34.94
C VAL A 156 -7.78 -5.67 33.64
N THR A 157 -8.00 -6.92 33.22
CA THR A 157 -8.61 -7.22 31.92
C THR A 157 -10.04 -6.70 31.82
N ARG A 158 -10.83 -6.73 32.90
CA ARG A 158 -12.20 -6.16 32.89
C ARG A 158 -12.23 -4.68 32.52
N GLY A 159 -11.28 -3.89 33.02
CA GLY A 159 -11.18 -2.47 32.70
C GLY A 159 -10.82 -2.25 31.23
N ILE A 160 -9.87 -3.04 30.71
CA ILE A 160 -9.40 -2.92 29.32
C ILE A 160 -10.50 -3.34 28.33
N LEU A 161 -11.13 -4.51 28.53
CA LEU A 161 -12.24 -4.98 27.71
C LEU A 161 -13.42 -4.01 27.75
N ASN A 162 -13.72 -3.42 28.91
CA ASN A 162 -14.74 -2.38 29.03
C ASN A 162 -14.43 -1.15 28.16
N ASN A 163 -13.20 -0.67 28.20
CA ASN A 163 -12.81 0.50 27.40
C ASN A 163 -12.85 0.20 25.90
N ALA A 164 -12.45 -1.01 25.51
CA ALA A 164 -12.50 -1.44 24.11
C ALA A 164 -13.94 -1.52 23.57
N ALA A 165 -14.87 -2.08 24.37
CA ALA A 165 -16.28 -2.10 24.04
C ALA A 165 -16.86 -0.68 23.86
N ALA A 166 -16.53 0.24 24.76
CA ALA A 166 -16.94 1.64 24.63
C ALA A 166 -16.32 2.31 23.39
N ALA A 167 -15.06 2.00 23.08
CA ALA A 167 -14.36 2.56 21.94
C ALA A 167 -14.96 2.11 20.60
N VAL A 168 -15.22 0.80 20.40
CA VAL A 168 -15.81 0.33 19.13
C VAL A 168 -17.24 0.86 18.94
N VAL A 169 -18.04 0.95 20.01
CA VAL A 169 -19.38 1.56 19.93
C VAL A 169 -19.27 3.05 19.60
N GLY A 170 -18.29 3.75 20.17
CA GLY A 170 -18.00 5.15 19.84
C GLY A 170 -17.60 5.35 18.38
N MET A 171 -16.73 4.48 17.85
CA MET A 171 -16.34 4.48 16.44
C MET A 171 -17.55 4.25 15.52
N ALA A 172 -18.40 3.27 15.83
CA ALA A 172 -19.63 2.99 15.08
C ALA A 172 -20.70 4.08 15.22
N SER A 173 -20.59 4.94 16.23
CA SER A 173 -21.47 6.07 16.49
C SER A 173 -20.83 7.41 16.13
N ALA A 174 -19.77 7.41 15.31
CA ALA A 174 -19.11 8.63 14.87
C ALA A 174 -20.12 9.60 14.23
N PRO A 175 -19.98 10.92 14.48
CA PRO A 175 -20.88 11.90 13.89
C PRO A 175 -20.76 11.88 12.37
N VAL A 176 -21.89 12.14 11.70
CA VAL A 176 -21.90 12.33 10.25
C VAL A 176 -21.05 13.54 9.90
N MET A 177 -20.25 13.42 8.83
CA MET A 177 -19.38 14.48 8.32
C MET A 177 -20.18 15.52 7.52
N GLU A 178 -21.06 16.26 8.20
CA GLU A 178 -21.89 17.29 7.56
C GLU A 178 -21.04 18.44 6.98
N GLY A 179 -21.36 18.86 5.75
CA GLY A 179 -20.72 20.00 5.10
C GLY A 179 -19.31 19.74 4.56
N ILE A 180 -18.87 18.48 4.53
CA ILE A 180 -17.63 18.08 3.84
C ILE A 180 -17.97 17.69 2.40
N GLU A 181 -17.36 18.39 1.45
CA GLU A 181 -17.47 18.06 0.02
C GLU A 181 -16.53 16.88 -0.30
N GLU A 182 -17.08 15.80 -0.87
CA GLU A 182 -16.28 14.70 -1.40
C GLU A 182 -15.74 15.06 -2.78
N LYS A 183 -14.41 15.12 -2.90
CA LYS A 183 -13.74 15.33 -4.18
C LYS A 183 -13.17 14.01 -4.71
N PRO A 184 -13.03 13.86 -6.03
CA PRO A 184 -12.33 12.72 -6.58
C PRO A 184 -10.88 12.70 -6.06
N LEU A 185 -10.43 11.52 -5.62
CA LEU A 185 -9.13 11.35 -4.97
C LEU A 185 -8.06 10.90 -5.96
N ILE A 186 -6.93 11.59 -5.94
CA ILE A 186 -5.74 11.29 -6.74
C ILE A 186 -4.69 10.61 -5.85
N GLY A 187 -4.21 9.46 -6.30
CA GLY A 187 -3.09 8.77 -5.65
C GLY A 187 -1.76 9.35 -6.12
N CYS A 188 -0.81 9.54 -5.21
CA CYS A 188 0.54 9.96 -5.53
C CYS A 188 1.60 9.21 -4.72
N MET A 189 2.64 8.68 -5.37
CA MET A 189 3.74 7.99 -4.70
C MET A 189 4.95 8.91 -4.51
N MET A 190 5.52 8.91 -3.31
CA MET A 190 6.63 9.77 -2.91
C MET A 190 7.77 9.01 -2.26
N PHE A 191 8.99 9.52 -2.44
CA PHE A 191 10.15 9.20 -1.61
C PHE A 191 10.94 10.47 -1.30
N GLY A 192 11.83 10.43 -0.30
CA GLY A 192 12.59 11.61 0.11
C GLY A 192 13.29 12.31 -1.07
N VAL A 193 13.85 11.51 -1.99
CA VAL A 193 14.57 11.98 -3.19
C VAL A 193 13.69 12.56 -4.30
N THR A 194 12.37 12.39 -4.25
CA THR A 194 11.38 12.88 -5.24
C THR A 194 10.40 13.91 -4.67
N THR A 195 10.58 14.31 -3.40
CA THR A 195 9.70 15.25 -2.69
C THR A 195 9.38 16.52 -3.50
N PRO A 196 10.34 17.23 -4.13
CA PRO A 196 10.03 18.44 -4.88
C PRO A 196 9.04 18.22 -6.03
N CYS A 197 9.20 17.12 -6.77
CA CYS A 197 8.32 16.77 -7.88
C CYS A 197 6.90 16.45 -7.40
N VAL A 198 6.78 15.60 -6.37
CA VAL A 198 5.50 15.15 -5.82
C VAL A 198 4.70 16.31 -5.22
N LEU A 199 5.32 17.16 -4.40
CA LEU A 199 4.62 18.30 -3.78
C LEU A 199 4.14 19.33 -4.82
N ARG A 200 4.90 19.51 -5.90
CA ARG A 200 4.49 20.39 -6.99
C ARG A 200 3.31 19.81 -7.78
N ALA A 201 3.42 18.55 -8.21
CA ALA A 201 2.38 17.89 -8.99
C ALA A 201 1.06 17.77 -8.19
N SER A 202 1.13 17.35 -6.92
CA SER A 202 -0.03 17.31 -6.02
C SER A 202 -0.70 18.67 -5.85
N SER A 203 0.07 19.75 -5.64
CA SER A 203 -0.50 21.10 -5.53
C SER A 203 -1.26 21.54 -6.78
N ILE A 204 -0.85 21.10 -7.97
CA ILE A 204 -1.57 21.38 -9.22
C ILE A 204 -2.91 20.64 -9.25
N MET A 205 -2.93 19.36 -8.83
CA MET A 205 -4.17 18.57 -8.73
C MET A 205 -5.14 19.16 -7.71
N GLU A 206 -4.65 19.57 -6.53
CA GLU A 206 -5.46 20.22 -5.49
C GLU A 206 -6.12 21.51 -5.99
N LYS A 207 -5.34 22.36 -6.68
CA LYS A 207 -5.86 23.60 -7.30
C LYS A 207 -6.87 23.33 -8.42
N ALA A 208 -6.81 22.16 -9.03
CA ALA A 208 -7.78 21.72 -10.03
C ALA A 208 -9.06 21.09 -9.43
N GLY A 209 -9.17 21.04 -8.10
CA GLY A 209 -10.40 20.59 -7.41
C GLY A 209 -10.41 19.12 -7.00
N TYR A 210 -9.25 18.48 -6.94
CA TYR A 210 -9.11 17.08 -6.48
C TYR A 210 -8.60 17.04 -5.03
N ASP A 211 -8.93 15.97 -4.30
CA ASP A 211 -8.16 15.60 -3.12
C ASP A 211 -6.95 14.77 -3.55
N VAL A 212 -5.84 14.84 -2.80
CA VAL A 212 -4.62 14.08 -3.10
C VAL A 212 -4.17 13.30 -1.88
N ILE A 213 -3.98 12.00 -2.06
CA ILE A 213 -3.33 11.14 -1.06
C ILE A 213 -1.89 10.86 -1.49
N ILE A 214 -0.94 11.26 -0.65
CA ILE A 214 0.49 11.05 -0.89
C ILE A 214 0.96 9.89 -0.02
N ASN A 215 1.31 8.77 -0.64
CA ASN A 215 1.87 7.61 0.05
C ASN A 215 3.39 7.58 -0.06
N HIS A 216 4.03 7.27 1.06
CA HIS A 216 5.46 7.02 1.11
C HIS A 216 5.74 5.63 0.52
N ALA A 217 6.60 5.56 -0.49
CA ALA A 217 6.91 4.32 -1.21
C ALA A 217 7.80 3.35 -0.40
N VAL A 218 7.38 2.95 0.80
CA VAL A 218 8.17 2.10 1.73
C VAL A 218 7.70 0.65 1.76
N GLY A 219 7.19 0.15 0.63
CA GLY A 219 6.60 -1.16 0.47
C GLY A 219 5.14 -1.19 0.90
N SER A 220 4.85 -0.79 2.14
CA SER A 220 3.47 -0.70 2.62
C SER A 220 2.66 0.38 1.90
N GLY A 221 3.28 1.53 1.60
CA GLY A 221 2.57 2.61 0.90
C GLY A 221 2.17 2.24 -0.52
N GLY A 222 3.02 1.53 -1.27
CA GLY A 222 2.68 0.97 -2.58
C GLY A 222 1.54 -0.05 -2.49
N ARG A 223 1.63 -1.02 -1.56
CA ARG A 223 0.54 -2.00 -1.35
C ARG A 223 -0.79 -1.33 -1.02
N SER A 224 -0.79 -0.36 -0.10
CA SER A 224 -1.99 0.42 0.23
C SER A 224 -2.53 1.15 -0.99
N MET A 225 -1.68 1.72 -1.84
CA MET A 225 -2.13 2.41 -3.05
C MET A 225 -2.79 1.45 -4.04
N GLU A 226 -2.20 0.28 -4.29
CA GLU A 226 -2.80 -0.73 -5.19
C GLU A 226 -4.18 -1.17 -4.70
N GLU A 227 -4.35 -1.38 -3.39
CA GLU A 227 -5.64 -1.77 -2.80
C GLU A 227 -6.67 -0.64 -2.85
N LEU A 228 -6.29 0.59 -2.49
CA LEU A 228 -7.18 1.76 -2.59
C LEU A 228 -7.68 1.99 -4.02
N ILE A 229 -6.86 1.69 -5.03
CA ILE A 229 -7.28 1.72 -6.44
C ILE A 229 -8.32 0.62 -6.71
N ARG A 230 -8.07 -0.62 -6.26
CA ARG A 230 -8.99 -1.76 -6.50
C ARG A 230 -10.33 -1.59 -5.77
N ASP A 231 -10.30 -0.97 -4.61
CA ASP A 231 -11.49 -0.62 -3.82
C ASP A 231 -12.25 0.59 -4.38
N GLY A 232 -11.71 1.26 -5.40
CA GLY A 232 -12.39 2.34 -6.12
C GLY A 232 -12.29 3.72 -5.46
N TYR A 233 -11.42 3.90 -4.47
CA TYR A 233 -11.19 5.21 -3.85
C TYR A 233 -10.44 6.16 -4.79
N ILE A 234 -9.51 5.64 -5.60
CA ILE A 234 -8.62 6.45 -6.44
C ILE A 234 -9.18 6.58 -7.87
N THR A 235 -9.33 7.81 -8.35
CA THR A 235 -9.82 8.10 -9.72
C THR A 235 -8.70 8.27 -10.75
N GLY A 236 -7.48 8.60 -10.28
CA GLY A 236 -6.32 8.82 -11.13
C GLY A 236 -5.02 8.75 -10.34
N MET A 237 -3.94 8.40 -11.02
CA MET A 237 -2.67 8.07 -10.38
C MET A 237 -1.49 8.90 -10.91
N LEU A 238 -0.79 9.56 -10.00
CA LEU A 238 0.56 10.11 -10.20
C LEU A 238 1.58 9.15 -9.57
N ASP A 239 1.97 8.12 -10.30
CA ASP A 239 2.94 7.15 -9.83
C ASP A 239 4.38 7.63 -10.09
N ILE A 240 4.74 8.73 -9.43
CA ILE A 240 6.01 9.45 -9.63
C ILE A 240 7.20 8.65 -9.09
N THR A 241 6.97 7.85 -8.05
CA THR A 241 8.02 7.14 -7.31
C THR A 241 7.74 5.64 -7.29
N THR A 242 8.38 4.91 -8.20
CA THR A 242 8.15 3.47 -8.41
C THR A 242 9.25 2.58 -7.81
N HIS A 243 10.12 3.12 -6.96
CA HIS A 243 11.32 2.42 -6.49
C HIS A 243 11.09 1.11 -5.75
N GLU A 244 9.89 0.91 -5.18
CA GLU A 244 9.50 -0.35 -4.52
C GLU A 244 9.63 -1.57 -5.47
N ILE A 245 9.59 -1.34 -6.79
CA ILE A 245 9.86 -2.37 -7.82
C ILE A 245 11.33 -2.80 -7.79
N ALA A 246 12.27 -1.85 -7.65
CA ALA A 246 13.70 -2.16 -7.57
C ALA A 246 14.00 -2.98 -6.31
N ASP A 247 13.45 -2.57 -5.17
CA ASP A 247 13.60 -3.30 -3.90
C ASP A 247 13.02 -4.72 -4.00
N GLU A 248 11.82 -4.89 -4.55
CA GLU A 248 11.20 -6.22 -4.75
C GLU A 248 12.06 -7.13 -5.64
N MET A 249 12.57 -6.61 -6.77
CA MET A 249 13.32 -7.40 -7.74
C MET A 249 14.76 -7.71 -7.30
N LEU A 250 15.36 -6.84 -6.47
CA LEU A 250 16.80 -6.86 -6.17
C LEU A 250 17.10 -7.20 -4.71
N GLY A 251 16.08 -7.46 -3.89
CA GLY A 251 16.21 -7.89 -2.50
C GLY A 251 16.43 -6.73 -1.51
N GLY A 252 15.89 -5.55 -1.83
CA GLY A 252 15.75 -4.44 -0.89
C GLY A 252 14.64 -4.68 0.14
N VAL A 253 14.57 -3.82 1.16
CA VAL A 253 13.65 -3.99 2.31
C VAL A 253 12.31 -3.27 2.15
N LEU A 254 12.15 -2.45 1.11
CA LEU A 254 10.97 -1.64 0.85
C LEU A 254 10.16 -2.13 -0.36
N GLY A 255 10.16 -3.46 -0.61
CA GLY A 255 9.36 -4.07 -1.67
C GLY A 255 7.85 -3.96 -1.41
N ALA A 256 7.09 -3.66 -2.47
CA ALA A 256 5.63 -3.59 -2.44
C ALA A 256 4.94 -4.85 -2.99
N GLY A 257 5.69 -5.94 -3.20
CA GLY A 257 5.16 -7.18 -3.74
C GLY A 257 5.02 -7.18 -5.28
N PRO A 258 4.68 -8.34 -5.86
CA PRO A 258 4.71 -8.55 -7.31
C PRO A 258 3.66 -7.74 -8.07
N ASP A 259 2.59 -7.33 -7.40
CA ASP A 259 1.47 -6.60 -8.00
C ASP A 259 1.68 -5.09 -8.07
N ARG A 260 2.83 -4.57 -7.59
CA ARG A 260 3.13 -3.14 -7.69
C ARG A 260 3.04 -2.65 -9.14
N MET A 261 2.38 -1.51 -9.34
CA MET A 261 2.09 -0.85 -10.62
C MET A 261 1.11 -1.62 -11.52
N THR A 262 0.13 -2.33 -10.97
CA THR A 262 -0.85 -3.11 -11.77
C THR A 262 -2.29 -2.63 -11.62
N ALA A 263 -2.70 -2.18 -10.43
CA ALA A 263 -4.09 -1.87 -10.12
C ALA A 263 -4.65 -0.77 -11.03
N ALA A 264 -3.91 0.31 -11.27
CA ALA A 264 -4.38 1.39 -12.12
C ALA A 264 -4.67 0.90 -13.56
N GLY A 265 -3.74 0.12 -14.11
CA GLY A 265 -3.89 -0.48 -15.43
C GLY A 265 -5.03 -1.50 -15.50
N ASP A 266 -5.20 -2.33 -14.48
CA ASP A 266 -6.23 -3.36 -14.39
C ASP A 266 -7.65 -2.78 -14.30
N MET A 267 -7.80 -1.74 -13.47
CA MET A 267 -9.04 -1.02 -13.22
C MET A 267 -9.36 0.01 -14.32
N GLY A 268 -8.38 0.32 -15.17
CA GLY A 268 -8.56 1.23 -16.30
C GLY A 268 -8.59 2.72 -15.90
N ILE A 269 -8.11 3.07 -14.70
CA ILE A 269 -8.00 4.46 -14.29
C ILE A 269 -6.81 5.14 -14.97
N PRO A 270 -6.87 6.45 -15.27
CA PRO A 270 -5.73 7.22 -15.76
C PRO A 270 -4.50 7.13 -14.86
N GLN A 271 -3.33 6.88 -15.44
CA GLN A 271 -2.06 6.87 -14.72
C GLN A 271 -0.95 7.58 -15.49
N VAL A 272 -0.20 8.41 -14.75
CA VAL A 272 1.06 9.01 -15.20
C VAL A 272 2.17 8.50 -14.30
N ILE A 273 3.16 7.84 -14.88
CA ILE A 273 4.22 7.13 -14.19
C ILE A 273 5.55 7.84 -14.44
N ALA A 274 6.43 7.86 -13.44
CA ALA A 274 7.83 8.24 -13.59
C ALA A 274 8.75 7.28 -12.82
N PRO A 275 10.04 7.12 -13.22
CA PRO A 275 10.95 6.14 -12.63
C PRO A 275 11.59 6.61 -11.30
N GLY A 276 10.88 7.40 -10.49
CA GLY A 276 11.45 8.08 -9.33
C GLY A 276 11.99 7.11 -8.30
N GLY A 277 13.25 7.33 -7.90
CA GLY A 277 13.96 6.50 -6.91
C GLY A 277 14.37 5.10 -7.40
N LEU A 278 14.04 4.67 -8.63
CA LEU A 278 14.46 3.37 -9.18
C LEU A 278 15.98 3.24 -9.37
N ASP A 279 16.72 4.31 -9.12
CA ASP A 279 18.17 4.37 -9.07
C ASP A 279 18.75 3.81 -7.75
N LEU A 280 17.91 3.43 -6.77
CA LEU A 280 18.30 2.98 -5.44
C LEU A 280 17.70 1.61 -5.06
N ILE A 281 18.48 0.80 -4.35
CA ILE A 281 18.05 -0.38 -3.59
C ILE A 281 18.17 -0.03 -2.11
N ASN A 282 17.11 -0.21 -1.33
CA ASN A 282 17.06 0.24 0.06
C ASN A 282 17.31 -0.90 1.04
N PHE A 283 18.10 -0.61 2.06
CA PHE A 283 18.41 -1.51 3.16
C PHE A 283 18.28 -0.79 4.49
N GLY A 284 18.41 -1.56 5.57
CA GLY A 284 18.51 -1.04 6.92
C GLY A 284 19.87 -0.35 7.18
N PRO A 285 20.36 -0.38 8.43
CA PRO A 285 21.69 0.14 8.75
C PRO A 285 22.76 -0.54 7.89
N LYS A 286 23.88 0.14 7.62
CA LYS A 286 24.93 -0.31 6.70
C LYS A 286 25.42 -1.75 6.93
N ASN A 287 25.48 -2.20 8.18
CA ASN A 287 25.90 -3.57 8.53
C ASN A 287 24.89 -4.66 8.12
N THR A 288 23.68 -4.28 7.69
CA THR A 288 22.66 -5.18 7.13
C THR A 288 22.73 -5.29 5.61
N VAL A 289 23.50 -4.42 4.95
CA VAL A 289 23.68 -4.46 3.48
C VAL A 289 24.43 -5.74 3.09
N PRO A 290 23.95 -6.51 2.10
CA PRO A 290 24.63 -7.71 1.63
C PRO A 290 26.09 -7.44 1.23
N GLU A 291 27.01 -8.29 1.70
CA GLU A 291 28.46 -8.11 1.48
C GLU A 291 28.82 -8.02 -0.01
N ARG A 292 28.10 -8.75 -0.87
CA ARG A 292 28.25 -8.67 -2.32
C ARG A 292 28.09 -7.23 -2.82
N LEU A 293 27.02 -6.54 -2.40
CA LEU A 293 26.73 -5.18 -2.85
C LEU A 293 27.75 -4.16 -2.33
N LEU A 294 28.23 -4.35 -1.09
CA LEU A 294 29.30 -3.51 -0.54
C LEU A 294 30.61 -3.59 -1.34
N ARG A 295 30.91 -4.74 -1.96
CA ARG A 295 32.09 -4.91 -2.83
C ARG A 295 31.90 -4.32 -4.23
N GLU A 296 30.67 -3.95 -4.59
CA GLU A 296 30.33 -3.38 -5.90
C GLU A 296 30.27 -1.85 -5.88
N THR A 297 30.41 -1.20 -4.72
CA THR A 297 30.14 0.25 -4.56
C THR A 297 31.08 1.16 -5.33
N ASP A 298 32.27 0.67 -5.68
CA ASP A 298 33.26 1.40 -6.48
C ASP A 298 32.93 1.38 -7.98
N GLN A 299 31.96 0.57 -8.41
CA GLN A 299 31.53 0.53 -9.81
C GLN A 299 30.72 1.79 -10.16
N PRO A 300 30.82 2.31 -11.39
CA PRO A 300 30.05 3.49 -11.81
C PRO A 300 28.54 3.28 -11.60
N GLY A 301 27.93 4.14 -10.79
CA GLY A 301 26.48 4.14 -10.53
C GLY A 301 26.03 3.16 -9.45
N ARG A 302 26.98 2.49 -8.77
CA ARG A 302 26.73 1.60 -7.62
C ARG A 302 27.03 2.23 -6.27
N GLY A 303 27.16 3.55 -6.22
CA GLY A 303 27.55 4.23 -5.00
C GLY A 303 26.63 3.93 -3.81
N LEU A 304 27.23 3.97 -2.64
CA LEU A 304 26.56 3.76 -1.36
C LEU A 304 26.15 5.12 -0.79
N TYR A 305 24.92 5.20 -0.32
CA TYR A 305 24.37 6.37 0.34
C TYR A 305 23.84 6.01 1.73
N GLU A 306 24.55 6.42 2.77
CA GLU A 306 24.07 6.33 4.16
C GLU A 306 23.11 7.50 4.41
N HIS A 307 21.82 7.29 4.17
CA HIS A 307 20.82 8.34 4.33
C HIS A 307 20.69 8.78 5.79
N ASN A 308 20.64 7.81 6.70
CA ASN A 308 20.62 8.02 8.15
C ASN A 308 21.13 6.74 8.86
N PRO A 309 21.30 6.73 10.21
CA PRO A 309 21.81 5.56 10.92
C PRO A 309 21.01 4.26 10.74
N THR A 310 19.77 4.34 10.27
CA THR A 310 18.85 3.21 10.09
C THR A 310 18.65 2.82 8.63
N VAL A 311 19.06 3.65 7.66
CA VAL A 311 18.77 3.46 6.23
C VAL A 311 20.01 3.69 5.39
N THR A 312 20.35 2.68 4.59
CA THR A 312 21.43 2.73 3.59
C THR A 312 20.88 2.34 2.23
N CYS A 313 21.23 3.11 1.21
CA CYS A 313 20.84 2.85 -0.17
C CYS A 313 22.07 2.46 -1.00
N ILE A 314 21.89 1.56 -1.96
CA ILE A 314 22.91 1.18 -2.96
C ILE A 314 22.38 1.51 -4.34
N GLY A 315 23.19 2.10 -5.20
CA GLY A 315 22.77 2.40 -6.56
C GLY A 315 22.42 1.16 -7.39
N VAL A 316 21.40 1.24 -8.23
CA VAL A 316 21.01 0.18 -9.18
C VAL A 316 21.97 0.17 -10.38
N SER A 317 22.47 -1.02 -10.74
CA SER A 317 23.37 -1.20 -11.89
C SER A 317 22.67 -0.99 -13.23
N MET A 318 23.47 -0.84 -14.28
CA MET A 318 23.00 -0.75 -15.66
C MET A 318 22.28 -2.02 -16.14
N ASP A 319 22.73 -3.21 -15.72
CA ASP A 319 22.09 -4.48 -16.09
C ASP A 319 20.77 -4.69 -15.33
N GLU A 320 20.74 -4.34 -14.04
CA GLU A 320 19.50 -4.42 -13.25
C GLU A 320 18.46 -3.42 -13.73
N ILE A 321 18.86 -2.18 -14.07
CA ILE A 321 17.87 -1.21 -14.54
C ILE A 321 17.27 -1.60 -15.88
N TYR A 322 18.05 -2.28 -16.74
CA TYR A 322 17.52 -2.85 -17.97
C TYR A 322 16.41 -3.86 -17.66
N ARG A 323 16.66 -4.78 -16.72
CA ARG A 323 15.66 -5.79 -16.29
C ARG A 323 14.43 -5.15 -15.64
N ILE A 324 14.60 -4.10 -14.84
CA ILE A 324 13.49 -3.32 -14.28
C ILE A 324 12.68 -2.66 -15.40
N GLY A 325 13.34 -2.12 -16.43
CA GLY A 325 12.68 -1.56 -17.60
C GLY A 325 11.85 -2.58 -18.37
N GLU A 326 12.36 -3.80 -18.53
CA GLU A 326 11.58 -4.90 -19.12
C GLU A 326 10.33 -5.22 -18.26
N HIS A 327 10.52 -5.32 -16.95
CA HIS A 327 9.44 -5.64 -16.01
C HIS A 327 8.34 -4.56 -15.99
N MET A 328 8.70 -3.28 -15.97
CA MET A 328 7.73 -2.18 -16.03
C MET A 328 7.03 -2.12 -17.38
N ALA A 329 7.75 -2.38 -18.48
CA ALA A 329 7.14 -2.43 -19.82
C ALA A 329 6.08 -3.54 -19.92
N GLU A 330 6.35 -4.72 -19.36
CA GLU A 330 5.38 -5.83 -19.33
C GLU A 330 4.08 -5.45 -18.60
N LYS A 331 4.19 -4.76 -17.46
CA LYS A 331 3.02 -4.24 -16.71
C LYS A 331 2.26 -3.16 -17.50
N LEU A 332 2.97 -2.19 -18.09
CA LEU A 332 2.35 -1.14 -18.90
C LEU A 332 1.64 -1.70 -20.14
N ASN A 333 2.21 -2.74 -20.76
CA ASN A 333 1.57 -3.42 -21.89
C ASN A 333 0.25 -4.08 -21.49
N ALA A 334 0.06 -4.48 -20.23
CA ALA A 334 -1.20 -5.03 -19.73
C ALA A 334 -2.24 -3.96 -19.37
N ALA A 335 -1.85 -2.67 -19.27
CA ALA A 335 -2.75 -1.61 -18.85
C ALA A 335 -3.91 -1.39 -19.84
N LYS A 336 -5.12 -1.24 -19.28
CA LYS A 336 -6.37 -1.05 -20.03
C LYS A 336 -6.77 0.42 -20.18
N GLY A 337 -6.40 1.25 -19.21
CA GLY A 337 -6.70 2.69 -19.18
C GLY A 337 -5.60 3.56 -19.81
N PRO A 338 -5.82 4.88 -19.96
CA PRO A 338 -4.80 5.83 -20.38
C PRO A 338 -3.57 5.78 -19.47
N SER A 339 -2.40 5.51 -20.05
CA SER A 339 -1.16 5.32 -19.33
C SER A 339 -0.02 6.05 -20.01
N VAL A 340 0.65 6.97 -19.30
CA VAL A 340 1.84 7.66 -19.81
C VAL A 340 3.02 7.42 -18.88
N LEU A 341 4.13 6.91 -19.41
CA LEU A 341 5.41 6.84 -18.72
C LEU A 341 6.29 8.01 -19.14
N CYS A 342 6.59 8.92 -18.21
CA CYS A 342 7.52 10.03 -18.41
C CYS A 342 8.89 9.66 -17.86
N VAL A 343 9.92 9.65 -18.72
CA VAL A 343 11.30 9.32 -18.33
C VAL A 343 12.14 10.60 -18.29
N PRO A 344 12.52 11.11 -17.11
CA PRO A 344 13.44 12.23 -16.99
C PRO A 344 14.86 11.74 -17.28
N MET A 345 15.46 12.26 -18.35
CA MET A 345 16.75 11.79 -18.87
C MET A 345 17.95 12.28 -18.04
N GLN A 346 17.79 13.33 -17.24
CA GLN A 346 18.90 13.93 -16.46
C GLN A 346 18.95 13.48 -15.01
N GLY A 347 18.16 12.45 -14.63
CA GLY A 347 18.21 11.84 -13.29
C GLY A 347 16.85 11.67 -12.64
N TRP A 348 16.75 10.69 -11.74
CA TRP A 348 15.48 10.19 -11.17
C TRP A 348 15.22 10.55 -9.71
N GLY A 349 16.08 11.39 -9.14
CA GLY A 349 15.98 11.86 -7.77
C GLY A 349 17.28 12.48 -7.30
N ALA A 350 17.29 13.02 -6.09
CA ALA A 350 18.45 13.71 -5.52
C ALA A 350 19.77 12.91 -5.55
N CYS A 351 19.73 11.57 -5.55
CA CYS A 351 20.94 10.76 -5.59
C CYS A 351 21.53 10.55 -7.01
N ASP A 352 20.75 10.82 -8.06
CA ASP A 352 21.14 10.66 -9.48
C ASP A 352 21.30 12.04 -10.13
N LEU A 353 22.22 12.85 -9.61
CA LEU A 353 22.42 14.23 -10.06
C LEU A 353 23.89 14.54 -10.38
N ALA A 354 24.14 15.19 -11.52
CA ALA A 354 25.49 15.47 -12.01
C ALA A 354 26.31 16.40 -11.10
N THR A 355 25.65 17.38 -10.48
CA THR A 355 26.24 18.39 -9.63
C THR A 355 25.33 18.70 -8.45
N PRO A 356 25.85 19.06 -7.27
CA PRO A 356 25.03 19.48 -6.14
C PRO A 356 24.04 20.59 -6.53
N ASP A 357 22.78 20.39 -6.16
CA ASP A 357 21.72 21.36 -6.29
C ASP A 357 20.68 21.09 -5.19
N ILE A 358 20.58 22.02 -4.24
CA ILE A 358 19.69 21.91 -3.08
C ILE A 358 18.22 21.97 -3.52
N GLU A 359 17.90 22.71 -4.57
CA GLU A 359 16.53 22.81 -5.09
C GLU A 359 16.08 21.48 -5.71
N LEU A 360 17.02 20.71 -6.26
CA LEU A 360 16.77 19.35 -6.74
C LEU A 360 16.97 18.27 -5.66
N GLY A 361 17.26 18.68 -4.42
CA GLY A 361 17.31 17.84 -3.22
C GLY A 361 18.69 17.30 -2.83
N TRP A 362 19.76 17.67 -3.54
CA TRP A 362 21.11 17.15 -3.27
C TRP A 362 22.09 18.23 -2.79
N ALA A 363 22.47 18.14 -1.51
CA ALA A 363 23.43 19.04 -0.87
C ALA A 363 24.83 18.39 -0.67
N GLY A 364 25.11 17.29 -1.36
CA GLY A 364 26.36 16.53 -1.18
C GLY A 364 27.61 17.30 -1.65
N PRO A 365 28.81 16.81 -1.31
CA PRO A 365 30.08 17.47 -1.67
C PRO A 365 30.44 17.38 -3.16
N GLY A 366 29.68 16.63 -3.95
CA GLY A 366 29.90 16.40 -5.38
C GLY A 366 28.66 15.82 -6.04
N ALA A 367 28.84 15.18 -7.20
CA ALA A 367 27.75 14.47 -7.87
C ALA A 367 27.03 13.51 -6.91
N GLY A 368 25.75 13.26 -7.17
CA GLY A 368 24.97 12.26 -6.45
C GLY A 368 25.66 10.90 -6.49
N PRO A 369 25.53 10.08 -5.43
CA PRO A 369 26.30 8.85 -5.25
C PRO A 369 26.04 7.83 -6.36
N VAL A 370 24.90 7.91 -7.04
CA VAL A 370 24.53 6.96 -8.09
C VAL A 370 24.56 7.57 -9.49
N TRP A 371 24.98 8.84 -9.61
CA TRP A 371 25.11 9.52 -10.88
C TRP A 371 26.20 8.90 -11.76
N VAL A 372 25.84 8.66 -13.03
CA VAL A 372 26.78 8.31 -14.10
C VAL A 372 26.33 9.00 -15.37
N ALA A 373 27.20 9.80 -15.96
CA ALA A 373 26.93 10.42 -17.25
C ALA A 373 26.91 9.38 -18.38
N ASP A 374 26.02 9.55 -19.35
CA ASP A 374 26.07 8.82 -20.61
C ASP A 374 27.28 9.26 -21.45
N GLU A 375 27.83 8.31 -22.22
CA GLU A 375 29.04 8.53 -23.03
C GLU A 375 28.78 9.45 -24.24
N GLN A 376 27.57 9.43 -24.81
CA GLN A 376 27.20 10.21 -25.99
C GLN A 376 26.58 11.55 -25.63
N ASN A 377 25.78 11.58 -24.55
CA ASN A 377 25.22 12.81 -24.01
C ASN A 377 25.53 12.93 -22.51
N PRO A 378 26.61 13.64 -22.13
CA PRO A 378 27.02 13.75 -20.72
C PRO A 378 26.02 14.45 -19.79
N LYS A 379 24.97 15.08 -20.32
CA LYS A 379 23.87 15.63 -19.53
C LYS A 379 22.87 14.57 -19.07
N TRP A 380 22.85 13.41 -19.73
CA TRP A 380 21.91 12.34 -19.43
C TRP A 380 22.51 11.35 -18.44
N SER A 381 21.64 10.83 -17.59
CA SER A 381 21.94 9.68 -16.75
C SER A 381 22.10 8.45 -17.65
N ARG A 382 23.24 7.78 -17.56
CA ARG A 382 23.49 6.49 -18.25
C ARG A 382 22.40 5.47 -17.91
N ARG A 383 21.87 5.54 -16.69
CA ARG A 383 20.77 4.70 -16.21
C ARG A 383 19.47 4.95 -16.99
N SER A 384 19.15 6.22 -17.24
CA SER A 384 18.02 6.60 -18.11
C SER A 384 18.17 6.04 -19.51
N VAL A 385 19.37 6.15 -20.10
CA VAL A 385 19.63 5.60 -21.45
C VAL A 385 19.47 4.08 -21.50
N GLN A 386 19.93 3.35 -20.48
CA GLN A 386 19.78 1.89 -20.41
C GLN A 386 18.32 1.47 -20.17
N TYR A 387 17.60 2.19 -19.33
CA TYR A 387 16.16 1.98 -19.11
C TYR A 387 15.36 2.17 -20.40
N VAL A 388 15.63 3.26 -21.15
CA VAL A 388 14.97 3.52 -22.44
C VAL A 388 15.25 2.40 -23.45
N LYS A 389 16.46 1.81 -23.47
CA LYS A 389 16.74 0.65 -24.33
C LYS A 389 15.87 -0.56 -23.99
N ALA A 390 15.64 -0.82 -22.71
CA ALA A 390 14.74 -1.90 -22.28
C ALA A 390 13.29 -1.62 -22.68
N LEU A 391 12.81 -0.39 -22.46
CA LEU A 391 11.46 0.02 -22.87
C LEU A 391 11.25 -0.15 -24.38
N LYS A 392 12.20 0.31 -25.21
CA LYS A 392 12.13 0.15 -26.68
C LYS A 392 12.04 -1.30 -27.13
N ALA A 393 12.64 -2.21 -26.38
CA ALA A 393 12.63 -3.63 -26.71
C ALA A 393 11.31 -4.32 -26.34
N LYS A 394 10.50 -3.74 -25.44
CA LYS A 394 9.37 -4.42 -24.80
C LYS A 394 8.03 -3.72 -24.90
N ILE A 395 7.98 -2.40 -24.89
CA ILE A 395 6.73 -1.64 -24.98
C ILE A 395 6.07 -1.92 -26.33
N ASP A 396 4.75 -2.14 -26.32
CA ASP A 396 3.95 -2.25 -27.53
C ASP A 396 3.58 -0.85 -28.06
N PRO A 397 4.20 -0.39 -29.16
CA PRO A 397 3.94 0.94 -29.70
C PRO A 397 2.56 1.05 -30.36
N SER A 398 1.89 -0.06 -30.67
CA SER A 398 0.59 -0.08 -31.34
C SER A 398 -0.58 0.29 -30.42
N LYS A 399 -0.35 0.32 -29.11
CA LYS A 399 -1.37 0.71 -28.13
C LYS A 399 -1.61 2.21 -28.15
N ASP A 400 -2.84 2.60 -28.44
CA ASP A 400 -3.27 4.01 -28.44
C ASP A 400 -3.45 4.57 -27.02
N ASN A 401 -3.66 3.70 -26.02
CA ASN A 401 -3.81 4.07 -24.61
C ASN A 401 -2.49 4.12 -23.84
N LEU A 402 -1.34 3.89 -24.49
CA LEU A 402 -0.01 3.86 -23.87
C LEU A 402 0.98 4.75 -24.62
N GLU A 403 1.65 5.63 -23.89
CA GLU A 403 2.71 6.48 -24.41
C GLU A 403 3.93 6.50 -23.49
N VAL A 404 5.13 6.53 -24.09
CA VAL A 404 6.38 6.80 -23.39
C VAL A 404 6.90 8.15 -23.86
N ILE A 405 7.11 9.06 -22.92
CA ILE A 405 7.62 10.42 -23.19
C ILE A 405 9.00 10.54 -22.57
N LEU A 406 10.00 10.81 -23.39
CA LEU A 406 11.35 11.13 -22.91
C LEU A 406 11.45 12.63 -22.66
N VAL A 407 11.92 12.99 -21.47
CA VAL A 407 11.98 14.39 -21.03
C VAL A 407 13.42 14.76 -20.72
N ASP A 408 14.00 15.71 -21.45
CA ASP A 408 15.37 16.21 -21.25
C ASP A 408 15.44 17.15 -20.04
N LYS A 409 15.10 16.61 -18.87
CA LYS A 409 15.05 17.27 -17.56
C LYS A 409 15.41 16.27 -16.46
N HIS A 410 15.70 16.81 -15.27
CA HIS A 410 15.79 16.05 -14.04
C HIS A 410 14.38 15.87 -13.44
N MET A 411 14.13 14.76 -12.73
CA MET A 411 12.85 14.44 -12.09
C MET A 411 12.30 15.58 -11.21
N ASN A 412 13.17 16.27 -10.46
CA ASN A 412 12.79 17.37 -9.57
C ASN A 412 12.77 18.75 -10.26
N ASP A 413 12.99 18.83 -11.57
CA ASP A 413 12.78 20.10 -12.30
C ASP A 413 11.28 20.46 -12.27
N PRO A 414 10.91 21.72 -11.95
CA PRO A 414 9.53 22.16 -11.90
C PRO A 414 8.68 21.80 -13.13
N SER A 415 9.26 21.94 -14.32
CA SER A 415 8.57 21.66 -15.58
C SER A 415 8.25 20.18 -15.79
N PHE A 416 9.02 19.28 -15.16
CA PHE A 416 8.73 17.84 -15.19
C PHE A 416 7.46 17.54 -14.39
N ALA A 417 7.36 18.05 -13.16
CA ALA A 417 6.18 17.86 -12.32
C ALA A 417 4.91 18.50 -12.91
N GLU A 418 5.05 19.66 -13.54
CA GLU A 418 3.98 20.34 -14.28
C GLU A 418 3.47 19.47 -15.43
N LEU A 419 4.38 18.90 -16.23
CA LEU A 419 4.02 17.96 -17.29
C LEU A 419 3.23 16.75 -16.75
N LEU A 420 3.66 16.14 -15.64
CA LEU A 420 2.97 14.96 -15.08
C LEU A 420 1.53 15.29 -14.67
N ALA A 421 1.34 16.39 -13.94
CA ALA A 421 0.03 16.81 -13.47
C ALA A 421 -0.90 17.20 -14.63
N GLU A 422 -0.39 17.94 -15.62
CA GLU A 422 -1.16 18.33 -16.80
C GLU A 422 -1.61 17.11 -17.63
N LEU A 423 -0.72 16.13 -17.84
CA LEU A 423 -1.07 14.88 -18.51
C LEU A 423 -2.22 14.17 -17.79
N LEU A 424 -2.15 14.06 -16.46
CA LEU A 424 -3.21 13.40 -15.70
C LEU A 424 -4.52 14.17 -15.79
N LEU A 425 -4.51 15.50 -15.69
CA LEU A 425 -5.71 16.33 -15.87
C LEU A 425 -6.34 16.18 -17.26
N GLU A 426 -5.51 16.06 -18.31
CA GLU A 426 -5.99 15.79 -19.66
C GLU A 426 -6.63 14.41 -19.78
N MET A 427 -6.05 13.38 -19.17
CA MET A 427 -6.63 12.04 -19.17
C MET A 427 -7.96 11.99 -18.42
N LEU A 428 -8.01 12.60 -17.22
CA LEU A 428 -9.22 12.68 -16.40
C LEU A 428 -10.35 13.43 -17.10
N SER A 429 -10.02 14.41 -17.95
CA SER A 429 -11.00 15.15 -18.76
C SER A 429 -11.29 14.55 -20.14
N GLY A 430 -10.68 13.41 -20.48
CA GLY A 430 -10.83 12.74 -21.78
C GLY A 430 -10.23 13.49 -22.97
N LYS A 431 -9.35 14.47 -22.71
CA LYS A 431 -8.70 15.31 -23.72
C LYS A 431 -7.32 14.80 -24.12
N TRP A 432 -6.74 13.89 -23.34
CA TRP A 432 -5.44 13.32 -23.64
C TRP A 432 -5.49 12.48 -24.93
N THR A 433 -4.49 12.65 -25.79
CA THR A 433 -4.25 11.82 -26.97
C THR A 433 -2.76 11.56 -27.11
N LYS A 434 -2.39 10.34 -27.50
CA LYS A 434 -0.99 9.94 -27.68
C LYS A 434 -0.24 10.91 -28.61
N GLY A 435 0.90 11.41 -28.16
CA GLY A 435 1.74 12.34 -28.91
C GLY A 435 1.38 13.82 -28.77
N ASN A 436 0.34 14.18 -28.00
CA ASN A 436 -0.10 15.57 -27.86
C ASN A 436 0.95 16.49 -27.18
N ARG A 437 1.96 15.93 -26.51
CA ARG A 437 3.06 16.67 -25.86
C ARG A 437 4.37 16.66 -26.64
N ALA A 438 4.44 16.07 -27.83
CA ALA A 438 5.67 15.97 -28.62
C ALA A 438 6.29 17.32 -29.06
N GLY A 439 5.51 18.42 -29.03
CA GLY A 439 5.97 19.76 -29.42
C GLY A 439 6.66 20.56 -28.30
N LEU A 440 6.71 20.04 -27.07
CA LEU A 440 7.35 20.73 -25.95
C LEU A 440 8.89 20.77 -26.14
N PRO A 441 9.55 21.88 -25.82
CA PRO A 441 10.97 22.07 -26.13
C PRO A 441 11.92 21.12 -25.38
N TYR A 442 11.45 20.47 -24.32
CA TYR A 442 12.18 19.52 -23.50
C TYR A 442 11.71 18.07 -23.69
N VAL A 443 10.75 17.81 -24.58
CA VAL A 443 10.35 16.46 -24.97
C VAL A 443 11.20 16.02 -26.15
N ILE A 444 11.84 14.87 -26.04
CA ILE A 444 12.73 14.32 -27.08
C ILE A 444 12.12 13.07 -27.72
N PRO A 445 12.52 12.71 -28.95
CA PRO A 445 11.99 11.51 -29.62
C PRO A 445 12.27 10.24 -28.80
N PHE A 446 11.23 9.41 -28.61
CA PHE A 446 11.34 8.13 -27.90
C PHE A 446 12.35 7.21 -28.56
#